data_AF-A0A259BK39-F1
#
_entry.id   AF-A0A259BK39-F1
#
_cell.length_a   1.000
_cell.length_b   1.000
_cell.length_c   1.000
_cell.angle_alpha   90.00
_cell.angle_beta   90.00
_cell.angle_gamma   90.00
#
_symmetry.space_group_name_H-M   'P 1'
#
loop_
_entity.id
_entity.type
_entity.pdbx_description
1 polymer ?
#
loop_
_entity_poly.entity_id
_entity_poly.type
_entity_poly.pdbx_seq_one_letter_code
_entity_poly.pdbx_strand_id
1 'polypeptide(L)'
;EPSVLAMLRDIHEHSGSTFIRETLGVFTNMTEQTFSGVFSTASKDTQWLSLDNYAALVCGNAFRSRDIVSGKKDVFLNIPASILRSYPGIGRVIIGSLLNAMVQADGAFARRALFMLDEVDLLGYMRVLEEARDRGRKYGITLMMMYQSVGQLEQHFGKAGATSWIDGCAFASYAAIKALETARNVSAQCGEMTVEVQGQSRNVGWSSSSNGNRRSESVSFQRRPLIMPHEITQSMRRDEQIIIVQGHSPIRCGRAIYFRRKDMNAEAKANRFVKV
;
A
#
# COMPACT_ATOMS: atom_id res chain seq x y z
N GLU A 1 36.29 -8.27 -26.49
CA GLU A 1 35.84 -8.85 -25.21
C GLU A 1 35.14 -10.18 -25.50
N PRO A 2 35.31 -11.23 -24.68
CA PRO A 2 34.53 -12.46 -24.86
C PRO A 2 33.04 -12.11 -24.78
N SER A 3 32.22 -12.68 -25.66
CA SER A 3 30.78 -12.47 -25.55
C SER A 3 30.31 -12.99 -24.19
N VAL A 4 29.42 -12.28 -23.51
CA VAL A 4 28.87 -12.72 -22.20
C VAL A 4 28.37 -14.17 -22.28
N LEU A 5 27.85 -14.58 -23.43
CA LEU A 5 27.45 -15.95 -23.71
C LEU A 5 28.61 -16.95 -23.63
N ALA A 6 29.79 -16.61 -24.14
CA ALA A 6 30.99 -17.45 -24.02
C ALA A 6 31.41 -17.60 -22.55
N MET A 7 31.35 -16.52 -21.77
CA MET A 7 31.62 -16.57 -20.32
C MET A 7 30.61 -17.47 -19.58
N LEU A 8 29.32 -17.38 -19.92
CA LEU A 8 28.30 -18.24 -19.31
C LEU A 8 28.47 -19.72 -19.70
N ARG A 9 28.89 -20.00 -20.94
CA ARG A 9 29.23 -21.37 -21.40
C ARG A 9 30.41 -21.94 -20.62
N ASP A 10 31.46 -21.14 -20.44
CA ASP A 10 32.64 -21.54 -19.66
C ASP A 10 32.27 -21.88 -18.20
N ILE A 11 31.46 -21.03 -17.54
CA ILE A 11 30.98 -21.31 -16.18
C ILE A 11 30.08 -22.56 -16.15
N HIS A 12 29.24 -22.75 -17.16
CA HIS A 12 28.37 -23.93 -17.25
C HIS A 12 29.15 -25.24 -17.41
N GLU A 13 30.26 -25.24 -18.16
CA GLU A 13 31.09 -26.42 -18.37
C GLU A 13 31.97 -26.74 -17.17
N HIS A 14 32.52 -25.71 -16.50
CA HIS A 14 33.53 -25.88 -15.45
C HIS A 14 33.00 -25.76 -14.01
N SER A 15 31.74 -25.34 -13.82
CA SER A 15 31.18 -25.20 -12.47
C SER A 15 31.03 -26.56 -11.77
N GLY A 16 31.63 -26.69 -10.58
CA GLY A 16 31.44 -27.85 -9.70
C GLY A 16 30.05 -27.94 -9.04
N SER A 17 29.20 -26.92 -9.20
CA SER A 17 27.84 -26.91 -8.66
C SER A 17 26.82 -27.31 -9.73
N THR A 18 26.13 -28.43 -9.52
CA THR A 18 25.03 -28.90 -10.37
C THR A 18 23.96 -27.83 -10.54
N PHE A 19 23.61 -27.11 -9.46
CA PHE A 19 22.64 -26.03 -9.49
C PHE A 19 23.02 -24.91 -10.46
N ILE A 20 24.28 -24.45 -10.42
CA ILE A 20 24.78 -23.42 -11.33
C ILE A 20 24.76 -23.92 -12.77
N ARG A 21 25.17 -25.18 -13.00
CA ARG A 21 25.13 -25.79 -14.34
C ARG A 21 23.71 -25.82 -14.88
N GLU A 22 22.76 -26.41 -14.16
CA GLU A 22 21.37 -26.50 -14.60
C GLU A 22 20.75 -25.11 -14.86
N THR A 23 21.00 -24.15 -13.98
CA THR A 23 20.48 -22.78 -14.13
C THR A 23 21.05 -22.07 -15.35
N LEU A 24 22.37 -22.20 -15.59
CA LEU A 24 23.03 -21.59 -16.75
C LEU A 24 22.72 -22.31 -18.07
N GLY A 25 22.44 -23.62 -18.01
CA GLY A 25 22.11 -24.44 -19.17
C GLY A 25 20.95 -23.88 -19.98
N VAL A 26 19.97 -23.30 -19.29
CA VAL A 26 18.82 -22.63 -19.92
C VAL A 26 19.28 -21.48 -20.83
N PHE A 27 20.29 -20.71 -20.44
CA PHE A 27 20.80 -19.58 -21.22
C PHE A 27 21.80 -20.00 -22.29
N THR A 28 22.65 -20.99 -22.01
CA THR A 28 23.67 -21.45 -22.96
C THR A 28 23.06 -22.22 -24.14
N ASN A 29 21.91 -22.85 -23.93
CA ASN A 29 21.16 -23.61 -24.94
C ASN A 29 20.22 -22.73 -25.78
N MET A 30 20.07 -21.43 -25.45
CA MET A 30 19.28 -20.50 -26.28
C MET A 30 19.98 -20.18 -27.59
N THR A 31 19.19 -19.84 -28.61
CA THR A 31 19.73 -19.22 -29.83
C THR A 31 20.33 -17.86 -29.49
N GLU A 32 21.38 -17.45 -30.21
CA GLU A 32 22.08 -16.18 -29.95
C GLU A 32 21.15 -14.97 -30.03
N GLN A 33 20.16 -14.99 -30.94
CA GLN A 33 19.17 -13.93 -31.08
C GLN A 33 18.26 -13.83 -29.84
N THR A 34 17.79 -14.96 -29.31
CA THR A 34 16.98 -14.98 -28.08
C THR A 34 17.80 -14.53 -26.88
N PHE A 35 19.03 -15.03 -26.76
CA PHE A 35 19.95 -14.62 -25.69
C PHE A 35 20.21 -13.11 -25.73
N SER A 36 20.47 -12.55 -26.92
CA SER A 36 20.68 -11.10 -27.09
C SER A 36 19.46 -10.29 -26.63
N GLY A 37 18.24 -10.72 -26.94
CA GLY A 37 17.00 -10.09 -26.47
C GLY A 37 16.86 -10.13 -24.94
N VAL A 38 17.13 -11.28 -24.32
CA VAL A 38 17.11 -11.44 -22.85
C VAL A 38 18.19 -10.59 -22.20
N PHE A 39 19.42 -10.64 -22.70
CA PHE A 39 20.55 -9.89 -22.17
C PHE A 39 20.33 -8.38 -22.28
N SER A 40 19.77 -7.90 -23.39
CA SER A 40 19.40 -6.49 -23.58
C SER A 40 18.36 -6.04 -22.54
N THR A 41 17.33 -6.87 -22.30
CA THR A 41 16.31 -6.59 -21.28
C THR A 41 16.90 -6.57 -19.88
N ALA A 42 17.69 -7.59 -19.52
CA ALA A 42 18.35 -7.66 -18.21
C ALA A 42 19.31 -6.49 -17.99
N SER A 43 20.12 -6.14 -18.99
CA SER A 43 21.05 -5.01 -18.93
C SER A 43 20.32 -3.69 -18.73
N LYS A 44 19.18 -3.49 -19.42
CA LYS A 44 18.34 -2.30 -19.25
C LYS A 44 17.76 -2.21 -17.84
N ASP A 45 17.20 -3.32 -17.32
CA ASP A 45 16.56 -3.35 -16.01
C ASP A 45 17.56 -3.25 -14.85
N THR A 46 18.82 -3.63 -15.09
CA THR A 46 19.91 -3.59 -14.10
C THR A 46 20.93 -2.48 -14.34
N GLN A 47 20.74 -1.63 -15.35
CA GLN A 47 21.69 -0.57 -15.72
C GLN A 47 22.05 0.36 -14.56
N TRP A 48 21.11 0.56 -13.63
CA TRP A 48 21.33 1.39 -12.44
C TRP A 48 22.42 0.84 -11.50
N LEU A 49 22.76 -0.46 -11.58
CA LEU A 49 23.89 -1.07 -10.87
C LEU A 49 25.24 -0.59 -11.41
N SER A 50 25.31 0.01 -12.60
CA SER A 50 26.52 0.64 -13.09
C SER A 50 26.81 1.98 -12.40
N LEU A 51 25.87 2.50 -11.60
CA LEU A 51 26.07 3.70 -10.80
C LEU A 51 26.51 3.28 -9.40
N ASP A 52 27.78 3.55 -9.06
CA ASP A 52 28.41 3.12 -7.81
C ASP A 52 27.58 3.45 -6.56
N ASN A 53 27.00 4.66 -6.53
CA ASN A 53 26.15 5.10 -5.41
C ASN A 53 24.92 4.22 -5.21
N TYR A 54 24.33 3.68 -6.28
CA TYR A 54 23.15 2.83 -6.21
C TYR A 54 23.53 1.36 -6.02
N ALA A 55 24.61 0.91 -6.67
CA ALA A 55 25.16 -0.42 -6.47
C ALA A 55 25.55 -0.64 -4.99
N ALA A 56 26.17 0.36 -4.36
CA ALA A 56 26.57 0.31 -2.96
C ALA A 56 25.39 0.04 -2.00
N LEU A 57 24.15 0.43 -2.37
CA LEU A 57 22.95 0.20 -1.55
C LEU A 57 22.55 -1.28 -1.48
N VAL A 58 22.83 -2.06 -2.52
CA VAL A 58 22.35 -3.46 -2.65
C VAL A 58 23.47 -4.49 -2.69
N CYS A 59 24.69 -4.10 -3.03
CA CYS A 59 25.86 -4.98 -3.14
C CYS A 59 26.82 -4.90 -1.93
N GLY A 60 26.56 -3.99 -0.98
CA GLY A 60 27.40 -3.84 0.22
C GLY A 60 27.23 -4.95 1.25
N ASN A 61 28.01 -4.88 2.34
CA ASN A 61 28.00 -5.85 3.44
C ASN A 61 27.57 -5.26 4.80
N ALA A 62 27.18 -3.97 4.84
CA ALA A 62 26.83 -3.26 6.07
C ALA A 62 25.55 -3.78 6.73
N PHE A 63 24.62 -4.33 5.94
CA PHE A 63 23.34 -4.85 6.40
C PHE A 63 22.96 -6.10 5.58
N ARG A 64 22.45 -7.13 6.25
CA ARG A 64 21.93 -8.33 5.58
C ARG A 64 20.41 -8.35 5.73
N SER A 65 19.69 -8.67 4.66
CA SER A 65 18.21 -8.74 4.70
C SER A 65 17.67 -9.66 5.79
N ARG A 66 18.39 -10.73 6.15
CA ARG A 66 18.03 -11.65 7.23
C ARG A 66 18.09 -11.03 8.63
N ASP A 67 18.75 -9.89 8.79
CA ASP A 67 18.89 -9.24 10.10
C ASP A 67 17.54 -8.75 10.66
N ILE A 68 16.56 -8.46 9.79
CA ILE A 68 15.21 -8.04 10.22
C ILE A 68 14.47 -9.15 10.97
N VAL A 69 14.80 -10.42 10.69
CA VAL A 69 14.17 -11.60 11.31
C VAL A 69 14.46 -11.63 12.81
N SER A 70 15.63 -11.10 13.23
CA SER A 70 16.01 -10.96 14.64
C SER A 70 15.14 -9.95 15.40
N GLY A 71 14.45 -9.07 14.68
CA GLY A 71 13.69 -7.96 15.25
C GLY A 71 14.54 -6.82 15.80
N LYS A 72 15.87 -6.92 15.88
CA LYS A 72 16.69 -5.92 16.59
C LYS A 72 17.00 -4.66 15.77
N LYS A 73 16.54 -4.61 14.52
CA LYS A 73 16.85 -3.53 13.56
C LYS A 73 15.59 -3.06 12.85
N ASP A 74 15.41 -1.75 12.81
CA ASP A 74 14.42 -1.08 11.98
C ASP A 74 15.12 -0.51 10.74
N VAL A 75 14.50 -0.68 9.58
CA VAL A 75 15.06 -0.23 8.29
C VAL A 75 14.23 0.95 7.78
N PHE A 76 14.87 2.11 7.65
CA PHE A 76 14.26 3.30 7.08
C PHE A 76 14.83 3.53 5.68
N LEU A 77 13.98 3.46 4.66
CA LEU A 77 14.35 3.72 3.28
C LEU A 77 13.90 5.13 2.89
N ASN A 78 14.86 6.04 2.74
CA ASN A 78 14.61 7.38 2.26
C ASN A 78 15.20 7.52 0.85
N ILE A 79 14.40 7.23 -0.16
CA ILE A 79 14.78 7.33 -1.56
C ILE A 79 13.93 8.44 -2.19
N PRO A 80 14.54 9.48 -2.78
CA PRO A 80 13.79 10.51 -3.49
C PRO A 80 12.89 9.92 -4.58
N ALA A 81 11.65 10.40 -4.66
CA ALA A 81 10.67 9.95 -5.66
C ALA A 81 11.17 10.10 -7.10
N SER A 82 12.01 11.11 -7.38
CA SER A 82 12.65 11.28 -8.69
C SER A 82 13.55 10.09 -9.07
N ILE A 83 14.30 9.55 -8.10
CA ILE A 83 15.17 8.39 -8.29
C ILE A 83 14.32 7.13 -8.50
N LEU A 84 13.28 6.92 -7.68
CA LEU A 84 12.41 5.75 -7.84
C LEU A 84 11.64 5.76 -9.17
N ARG A 85 11.28 6.93 -9.71
CA ARG A 85 10.69 7.04 -11.06
C ARG A 85 11.66 6.62 -12.16
N SER A 86 12.92 7.00 -12.05
CA SER A 86 13.94 6.65 -13.05
C SER A 86 14.44 5.21 -12.91
N TYR A 87 14.56 4.73 -11.67
CA TYR A 87 15.17 3.44 -11.32
C TYR A 87 14.35 2.71 -10.23
N PRO A 88 13.12 2.26 -10.55
CA PRO A 88 12.26 1.57 -9.58
C PRO A 88 12.88 0.23 -9.11
N GLY A 89 13.82 -0.32 -9.88
CA GLY A 89 14.58 -1.53 -9.54
C GLY A 89 15.27 -1.46 -8.18
N ILE A 90 15.75 -0.28 -7.76
CA ILE A 90 16.41 -0.09 -6.46
C ILE A 90 15.45 -0.45 -5.31
N GLY A 91 14.28 0.19 -5.29
CA GLY A 91 13.25 -0.07 -4.27
C GLY A 91 12.73 -1.50 -4.33
N ARG A 92 12.51 -2.03 -5.54
CA ARG A 92 12.04 -3.40 -5.76
C ARG A 92 13.00 -4.45 -5.20
N VAL A 93 14.30 -4.31 -5.45
CA VAL A 93 15.32 -5.25 -4.93
C VAL A 93 15.36 -5.21 -3.41
N ILE A 94 15.40 -4.02 -2.82
CA ILE A 94 15.50 -3.87 -1.36
C ILE A 94 14.23 -4.41 -0.67
N ILE A 95 13.04 -3.98 -1.09
CA ILE A 95 11.78 -4.41 -0.48
C ILE A 95 11.56 -5.91 -0.70
N GLY A 96 11.81 -6.39 -1.92
CA GLY A 96 11.72 -7.81 -2.26
C GLY A 96 12.68 -8.67 -1.45
N SER A 97 13.93 -8.22 -1.24
CA SER A 97 14.90 -8.98 -0.45
C SER A 97 14.54 -9.06 1.03
N LEU A 98 13.96 -7.99 1.58
CA LEU A 98 13.47 -7.96 2.97
C LEU A 98 12.24 -8.87 3.14
N LEU A 99 11.25 -8.80 2.25
CA LEU A 99 10.09 -9.69 2.28
C LEU A 99 10.50 -11.16 2.15
N ASN A 100 11.38 -11.45 1.17
CA ASN A 100 11.90 -12.81 0.97
C ASN A 100 12.68 -13.32 2.18
N ALA A 101 13.41 -12.46 2.90
CA ALA A 101 14.09 -12.86 4.12
C ALA A 101 13.12 -13.31 5.23
N MET A 102 11.97 -12.63 5.37
CA MET A 102 10.91 -13.07 6.31
C MET A 102 10.26 -14.37 5.86
N VAL A 103 10.00 -14.54 4.56
CA VAL A 103 9.44 -15.79 4.01
C VAL A 103 10.41 -16.96 4.21
N GLN A 104 11.70 -16.77 3.93
CA GLN A 104 12.75 -17.79 4.13
C GLN A 104 12.96 -18.16 5.59
N ALA A 105 12.63 -17.28 6.54
CA ALA A 105 12.68 -17.61 7.95
C ALA A 105 11.62 -18.64 8.35
N ASP A 106 10.57 -18.82 7.54
CA ASP A 106 9.50 -19.82 7.73
C ASP A 106 8.97 -19.92 9.18
N GLY A 107 8.73 -18.78 9.82
CA GLY A 107 8.23 -18.71 11.19
C GLY A 107 9.31 -18.52 12.26
N ALA A 108 10.60 -18.67 11.93
CA ALA A 108 11.73 -18.43 12.83
C ALA A 108 12.06 -16.94 13.00
N PHE A 109 11.06 -16.08 13.23
CA PHE A 109 11.22 -14.65 13.50
C PHE A 109 10.97 -14.34 14.99
N ALA A 110 11.73 -13.40 15.55
CA ALA A 110 11.57 -13.02 16.95
C ALA A 110 10.37 -12.08 17.19
N ARG A 111 10.06 -11.24 16.21
CA ARG A 111 8.91 -10.31 16.22
C ARG A 111 8.31 -10.17 14.82
N ARG A 112 7.05 -9.77 14.75
CA ARG A 112 6.42 -9.42 13.47
C ARG A 112 7.10 -8.20 12.86
N ALA A 113 7.31 -8.21 11.55
CA ALA A 113 7.87 -7.12 10.79
C ALA A 113 6.74 -6.32 10.10
N LEU A 114 6.67 -5.02 10.40
CA LEU A 114 5.76 -4.10 9.73
C LEU A 114 6.47 -3.45 8.54
N PHE A 115 5.93 -3.65 7.35
CA PHE A 115 6.37 -2.97 6.13
C PHE A 115 5.42 -1.81 5.86
N MET A 116 5.86 -0.59 6.17
CA MET A 116 5.16 0.64 5.81
C MET A 116 5.69 1.12 4.46
N LEU A 117 4.88 0.97 3.42
CA LEU A 117 5.26 1.32 2.05
C LEU A 117 4.44 2.54 1.62
N ASP A 118 5.11 3.70 1.61
CA ASP A 118 4.57 4.91 1.01
C ASP A 118 4.82 4.91 -0.50
N GLU A 119 3.95 5.59 -1.24
CA GLU A 119 4.07 5.74 -2.71
C GLU A 119 4.35 4.43 -3.45
N VAL A 120 3.63 3.35 -3.09
CA VAL A 120 3.76 2.03 -3.75
C VAL A 120 3.55 2.10 -5.26
N ASP A 121 2.85 3.14 -5.73
CA ASP A 121 2.72 3.55 -7.12
C ASP A 121 4.07 3.54 -7.89
N LEU A 122 5.13 4.05 -7.27
CA LEU A 122 6.45 4.15 -7.88
C LEU A 122 7.15 2.79 -8.05
N LEU A 123 6.73 1.77 -7.30
CA LEU A 123 7.26 0.42 -7.38
C LEU A 123 6.54 -0.42 -8.43
N GLY A 124 5.40 0.03 -8.95
CA GLY A 124 4.58 -0.73 -9.89
C GLY A 124 4.07 -2.06 -9.32
N TYR A 125 3.63 -2.95 -10.21
CA TYR A 125 3.24 -4.31 -9.84
C TYR A 125 4.43 -5.11 -9.28
N MET A 126 4.21 -5.75 -8.13
CA MET A 126 5.16 -6.65 -7.48
C MET A 126 4.44 -7.88 -6.93
N ARG A 127 4.65 -9.04 -7.56
CA ARG A 127 4.06 -10.32 -7.13
C ARG A 127 4.33 -10.67 -5.66
N VAL A 128 5.53 -10.33 -5.16
CA VAL A 128 5.91 -10.58 -3.76
C VAL A 128 4.99 -9.85 -2.77
N LEU A 129 4.37 -8.73 -3.15
CA LEU A 129 3.41 -8.03 -2.30
C LEU A 129 2.09 -8.79 -2.20
N GLU A 130 1.58 -9.36 -3.30
CA GLU A 130 0.38 -10.21 -3.27
C GLU A 130 0.62 -11.49 -2.47
N GLU A 131 1.77 -12.13 -2.65
CA GLU A 131 2.15 -13.30 -1.85
C GLU A 131 2.25 -12.96 -0.35
N ALA A 132 2.79 -11.77 -0.03
CA ALA A 132 2.84 -11.27 1.35
C ALA A 132 1.46 -10.90 1.90
N ARG A 133 0.51 -10.42 1.08
CA ARG A 133 -0.90 -10.23 1.48
C ARG A 133 -1.52 -11.55 1.90
N ASP A 134 -1.42 -12.55 1.04
CA ASP A 134 -2.17 -13.81 1.18
C ASP A 134 -1.55 -14.73 2.24
N ARG A 135 -0.22 -14.77 2.33
CA ARG A 135 0.51 -15.74 3.16
C ARG A 135 1.42 -15.11 4.21
N GLY A 136 1.64 -13.79 4.15
CA GLY A 136 2.60 -13.09 5.01
C GLY A 136 2.31 -13.22 6.50
N ARG A 137 1.05 -13.46 6.89
CA ARG A 137 0.68 -13.66 8.30
C ARG A 137 1.47 -14.82 8.95
N LYS A 138 1.63 -15.94 8.24
CA LYS A 138 2.42 -17.12 8.69
C LYS A 138 3.88 -16.73 8.93
N TYR A 139 4.42 -15.86 8.08
CA TYR A 139 5.81 -15.41 8.09
C TYR A 139 6.05 -14.17 8.96
N GLY A 140 5.08 -13.75 9.77
CA GLY A 140 5.24 -12.59 10.65
C GLY A 140 5.24 -11.24 9.92
N ILE A 141 4.82 -11.20 8.66
CA ILE A 141 4.76 -9.98 7.85
C ILE A 141 3.43 -9.28 8.12
N THR A 142 3.49 -7.97 8.38
CA THR A 142 2.35 -7.05 8.33
C THR A 142 2.64 -6.00 7.27
N LEU A 143 1.71 -5.78 6.34
CA LEU A 143 1.81 -4.74 5.32
C LEU A 143 0.92 -3.55 5.69
N MET A 144 1.46 -2.34 5.56
CA MET A 144 0.71 -1.10 5.58
C MET A 144 1.09 -0.31 4.33
N MET A 145 0.21 -0.28 3.34
CA MET A 145 0.45 0.39 2.06
C MET A 145 -0.33 1.68 1.98
N MET A 146 0.32 2.74 1.52
CA MET A 146 -0.32 4.04 1.29
C MET A 146 -0.45 4.27 -0.21
N TYR A 147 -1.69 4.50 -0.66
CA TYR A 147 -2.02 4.86 -2.03
C TYR A 147 -2.69 6.23 -2.05
N GLN A 148 -2.47 7.01 -3.11
CA GLN A 148 -3.12 8.31 -3.28
C GLN A 148 -4.57 8.16 -3.78
N SER A 149 -4.85 7.06 -4.48
CA SER A 149 -6.18 6.72 -4.95
C SER A 149 -6.36 5.21 -5.11
N VAL A 150 -7.61 4.77 -5.10
CA VAL A 150 -7.96 3.37 -5.45
C VAL A 150 -7.59 3.07 -6.91
N GLY A 151 -7.61 4.06 -7.81
CA GLY A 151 -7.22 3.88 -9.21
C GLY A 151 -5.76 3.44 -9.40
N GLN A 152 -4.83 3.91 -8.56
CA GLN A 152 -3.44 3.42 -8.59
C GLN A 152 -3.34 1.93 -8.23
N LEU A 153 -4.13 1.50 -7.23
CA LEU A 153 -4.21 0.10 -6.84
C LEU A 153 -4.78 -0.76 -7.98
N GLU A 154 -5.83 -0.28 -8.67
CA GLU A 154 -6.41 -0.93 -9.84
C GLU A 154 -5.44 -0.99 -11.03
N GLN A 155 -4.65 0.06 -11.26
CA GLN A 155 -3.63 0.08 -12.31
C GLN A 155 -2.55 -0.99 -12.08
N HIS A 156 -2.22 -1.27 -10.81
CA HIS A 156 -1.16 -2.19 -10.43
C HIS A 156 -1.59 -3.65 -10.39
N PHE A 157 -2.75 -3.93 -9.78
CA PHE A 157 -3.20 -5.30 -9.52
C PHE A 157 -4.43 -5.68 -10.34
N GLY A 158 -4.88 -4.79 -11.23
CA GLY A 158 -6.17 -4.93 -11.90
C GLY A 158 -7.34 -4.69 -10.93
N LYS A 159 -8.55 -4.65 -11.50
CA LYS A 159 -9.76 -4.40 -10.72
C LYS A 159 -10.03 -5.48 -9.66
N ALA A 160 -9.87 -6.75 -10.05
CA ALA A 160 -10.03 -7.88 -9.14
C ALA A 160 -8.98 -7.88 -8.01
N GLY A 161 -7.70 -7.61 -8.34
CA GLY A 161 -6.64 -7.55 -7.35
C GLY A 161 -6.82 -6.39 -6.38
N ALA A 162 -7.24 -5.21 -6.84
CA ALA A 162 -7.57 -4.07 -5.99
C ALA A 162 -8.69 -4.40 -5.00
N THR A 163 -9.76 -5.07 -5.44
CA THR A 163 -10.81 -5.58 -4.56
C THR A 163 -10.25 -6.56 -3.53
N SER A 164 -9.43 -7.53 -3.94
CA SER A 164 -8.80 -8.48 -3.00
C SER A 164 -7.89 -7.79 -1.96
N TRP A 165 -7.22 -6.70 -2.33
CA TRP A 165 -6.43 -5.89 -1.40
C TRP A 165 -7.30 -5.16 -0.38
N ILE A 166 -8.41 -4.57 -0.81
CA ILE A 166 -9.35 -3.85 0.07
C ILE A 166 -10.07 -4.83 0.99
N ASP A 167 -10.56 -5.95 0.45
CA ASP A 167 -11.31 -6.96 1.21
C ASP A 167 -10.41 -7.77 2.15
N GLY A 168 -9.16 -7.99 1.76
CA GLY A 168 -8.18 -8.76 2.54
C GLY A 168 -7.45 -7.97 3.61
N CYS A 169 -7.61 -6.64 3.66
CA CYS A 169 -6.93 -5.81 4.65
C CYS A 169 -7.65 -5.87 6.02
N ALA A 170 -6.87 -5.83 7.10
CA ALA A 170 -7.44 -5.81 8.45
C ALA A 170 -8.22 -4.51 8.72
N PHE A 171 -7.77 -3.41 8.11
CA PHE A 171 -8.47 -2.14 8.09
C PHE A 171 -8.11 -1.34 6.84
N ALA A 172 -9.07 -0.58 6.34
CA ALA A 172 -8.86 0.43 5.31
C ALA A 172 -9.04 1.81 5.92
N SER A 173 -8.05 2.70 5.72
CA SER A 173 -8.15 4.10 6.13
C SER A 173 -8.28 4.99 4.91
N TYR A 174 -9.36 5.79 4.89
CA TYR A 174 -9.64 6.73 3.82
C TYR A 174 -9.55 8.16 4.33
N ALA A 175 -8.68 8.96 3.71
CA ALA A 175 -8.51 10.37 4.04
C ALA A 175 -8.52 11.22 2.76
N ALA A 176 -8.97 12.47 2.87
CA ALA A 176 -8.95 13.45 1.78
C ALA A 176 -9.51 12.93 0.43
N ILE A 177 -10.62 12.18 0.46
CA ILE A 177 -11.25 11.59 -0.72
C ILE A 177 -11.81 12.71 -1.62
N LYS A 178 -11.36 12.75 -2.88
CA LYS A 178 -11.87 13.68 -3.89
C LYS A 178 -12.78 13.02 -4.92
N ALA A 179 -12.57 11.75 -5.21
CA ALA A 179 -13.31 11.02 -6.23
C ALA A 179 -14.71 10.63 -5.71
N LEU A 180 -15.76 11.01 -6.46
CA LEU A 180 -17.15 10.73 -6.10
C LEU A 180 -17.42 9.22 -6.02
N GLU A 181 -16.83 8.43 -6.91
CA GLU A 181 -16.98 6.98 -6.90
C GLU A 181 -16.40 6.35 -5.63
N THR A 182 -15.19 6.74 -5.23
CA THR A 182 -14.60 6.31 -3.95
C THR A 182 -15.47 6.72 -2.78
N ALA A 183 -16.02 7.94 -2.78
CA ALA A 183 -16.91 8.41 -1.72
C ALA A 183 -18.23 7.61 -1.67
N ARG A 184 -18.79 7.23 -2.82
CA ARG A 184 -19.97 6.33 -2.88
C ARG A 184 -19.65 4.96 -2.30
N ASN A 185 -18.50 4.39 -2.65
CA ASN A 185 -18.07 3.08 -2.14
C ASN A 185 -17.86 3.13 -0.62
N VAL A 186 -17.17 4.15 -0.11
CA VAL A 186 -16.95 4.33 1.34
C VAL A 186 -18.26 4.57 2.08
N SER A 187 -19.16 5.38 1.53
CA SER A 187 -20.51 5.60 2.09
C SER A 187 -21.29 4.28 2.18
N ALA A 188 -21.26 3.45 1.13
CA ALA A 188 -21.90 2.14 1.11
C ALA A 188 -21.27 1.18 2.13
N GLN A 189 -19.93 1.16 2.26
CA GLN A 189 -19.24 0.32 3.25
C GLN A 189 -19.51 0.76 4.70
N CYS A 190 -19.75 2.06 4.94
CA CYS A 190 -20.15 2.53 6.27
C CYS A 190 -21.55 2.01 6.64
N GLY A 191 -22.41 1.78 5.65
CA GLY A 191 -23.79 1.37 5.86
C GLY A 191 -24.72 2.55 6.14
N GLU A 192 -25.89 2.25 6.68
CA GLU A 192 -27.01 3.18 6.82
C GLU A 192 -27.58 3.19 8.23
N MET A 193 -28.32 4.24 8.52
CA MET A 193 -29.11 4.41 9.72
C MET A 193 -30.56 4.76 9.38
N THR A 194 -31.43 4.51 10.33
CA THR A 194 -32.81 5.01 10.29
C THR A 194 -32.86 6.38 10.93
N VAL A 195 -33.41 7.36 10.22
CA VAL A 195 -33.65 8.70 10.72
C VAL A 195 -35.15 8.91 10.93
N GLU A 196 -35.50 9.56 12.04
CA GLU A 196 -36.85 10.01 12.30
C GLU A 196 -37.06 11.38 11.66
N VAL A 197 -38.06 11.50 10.79
CA VAL A 197 -38.44 12.74 10.11
C VAL A 197 -39.81 13.16 10.63
N GLN A 198 -39.82 14.26 11.36
CA GLN A 198 -41.04 14.88 11.89
C GLN A 198 -41.58 15.89 10.88
N GLY A 199 -42.74 15.60 10.31
CA GLY A 199 -43.51 16.51 9.48
C GLY A 199 -44.46 17.33 10.33
N GLN A 200 -44.30 18.66 10.31
CA GLN A 200 -45.29 19.58 10.90
C GLN A 200 -46.08 20.25 9.79
N SER A 201 -47.39 20.03 9.76
CA SER A 201 -48.30 20.73 8.85
C SER A 201 -49.15 21.72 9.64
N ARG A 202 -49.21 22.96 9.15
CA ARG A 202 -50.11 24.00 9.66
C ARG A 202 -51.12 24.34 8.57
N ASN A 203 -52.39 24.09 8.87
CA ASN A 203 -53.48 24.48 7.99
C ASN A 203 -53.85 25.95 8.27
N VAL A 204 -53.53 26.86 7.34
CA VAL A 204 -53.90 28.28 7.42
C VAL A 204 -55.17 28.48 6.59
N GLY A 205 -56.31 28.18 7.19
CA GLY A 205 -57.62 28.40 6.56
C GLY A 205 -58.08 29.86 6.72
N TRP A 206 -58.42 30.52 5.61
CA TRP A 206 -59.09 31.82 5.60
C TRP A 206 -60.58 31.63 5.90
N SER A 207 -60.96 31.46 7.17
CA SER A 207 -62.36 31.56 7.59
C SER A 207 -62.49 32.39 8.87
N SER A 208 -63.43 33.34 8.85
CA SER A 208 -63.64 34.35 9.90
C SER A 208 -64.46 33.84 11.09
N SER A 209 -64.34 32.57 11.44
CA SER A 209 -65.09 31.98 12.55
C SER A 209 -64.15 31.24 13.48
N SER A 210 -64.20 31.59 14.76
CA SER A 210 -63.35 31.08 15.82
C SER A 210 -63.38 29.55 15.90
N ASN A 211 -62.38 28.86 15.36
CA ASN A 211 -62.09 27.51 15.82
C ASN A 211 -60.67 27.02 15.47
N GLY A 212 -59.82 26.94 16.50
CA GLY A 212 -58.70 26.02 16.66
C GLY A 212 -57.68 25.93 15.51
N ASN A 213 -56.52 26.55 15.70
CA ASN A 213 -55.32 26.35 14.88
C ASN A 213 -54.89 24.85 14.98
N ARG A 214 -55.39 23.97 14.10
CA ARG A 214 -55.06 22.53 14.12
C ARG A 214 -53.66 22.33 13.58
N ARG A 215 -52.74 21.96 14.46
CA ARG A 215 -51.40 21.47 14.11
C ARG A 215 -51.46 19.96 13.98
N SER A 216 -51.02 19.44 12.84
CA SER A 216 -50.83 18.00 12.65
C SER A 216 -49.33 17.72 12.68
N GLU A 217 -48.93 16.80 13.54
CA GLU A 217 -47.56 16.27 13.60
C GLU A 217 -47.59 14.83 13.10
N SER A 218 -46.71 14.51 12.15
CA SER A 218 -46.51 13.15 11.67
C SER A 218 -45.06 12.75 11.85
N VAL A 219 -44.83 11.55 12.34
CA VAL A 219 -43.50 10.96 12.49
C VAL A 219 -43.33 9.90 11.42
N SER A 220 -42.26 9.98 10.64
CA SER A 220 -41.92 8.97 9.63
C SER A 220 -40.47 8.52 9.78
N PHE A 221 -40.22 7.23 9.59
CA PHE A 221 -38.87 6.66 9.65
C PHE A 221 -38.34 6.49 8.23
N GLN A 222 -37.17 7.06 7.95
CA GLN A 222 -36.53 7.00 6.63
C GLN A 222 -35.14 6.40 6.74
N ARG A 223 -34.73 5.68 5.71
CA ARG A 223 -33.38 5.10 5.59
C ARG A 223 -32.42 6.15 5.03
N ARG A 224 -31.28 6.36 5.68
CA ARG A 224 -30.23 7.31 5.27
C ARG A 224 -28.84 6.67 5.44
N PRO A 225 -27.91 6.81 4.49
CA PRO A 225 -26.51 6.48 4.71
C PRO A 225 -25.95 7.11 6.00
N LEU A 226 -25.08 6.40 6.73
CA LEU A 226 -24.43 6.96 7.92
C LEU A 226 -23.68 8.25 7.58
N ILE A 227 -23.00 8.24 6.44
CA ILE A 227 -22.36 9.40 5.85
C ILE A 227 -22.66 9.44 4.36
N MET A 228 -23.13 10.57 3.87
CA MET A 228 -23.45 10.78 2.46
C MET A 228 -22.17 11.01 1.64
N PRO A 229 -22.12 10.63 0.36
CA PRO A 229 -20.92 10.83 -0.47
C PRO A 229 -20.46 12.29 -0.54
N HIS A 230 -21.38 13.26 -0.54
CA HIS A 230 -21.03 14.68 -0.54
C HIS A 230 -20.48 15.15 0.83
N GLU A 231 -20.90 14.55 1.93
CA GLU A 231 -20.35 14.84 3.27
C GLU A 231 -18.88 14.39 3.35
N ILE A 232 -18.53 13.30 2.66
CA ILE A 232 -17.15 12.82 2.55
C ILE A 232 -16.30 13.78 1.72
N THR A 233 -16.78 14.20 0.54
CA THR A 233 -15.96 14.99 -0.40
C THR A 233 -15.90 16.48 -0.09
N GLN A 234 -16.93 17.04 0.55
CA GLN A 234 -17.05 18.49 0.75
C GLN A 234 -16.96 18.90 2.24
N SER A 235 -17.58 18.13 3.14
CA SER A 235 -17.72 18.52 4.55
C SER A 235 -16.65 17.93 5.46
N MET A 236 -15.98 16.85 5.05
CA MET A 236 -14.94 16.19 5.83
C MET A 236 -13.70 17.07 5.94
N ARG A 237 -13.14 17.22 7.15
CA ARG A 237 -11.93 18.03 7.36
C ARG A 237 -10.71 17.37 6.72
N ARG A 238 -9.69 18.16 6.38
CA ARG A 238 -8.45 17.65 5.75
C ARG A 238 -7.66 16.69 6.65
N ASP A 239 -7.79 16.84 7.96
CA ASP A 239 -7.16 16.01 8.97
C ASP A 239 -8.08 14.91 9.50
N GLU A 240 -9.28 14.72 8.93
CA GLU A 240 -10.14 13.59 9.25
C GLU A 240 -9.84 12.39 8.35
N GLN A 241 -10.17 11.20 8.86
CA GLN A 241 -10.16 9.94 8.13
C GLN A 241 -11.36 9.08 8.53
N ILE A 242 -11.77 8.20 7.64
CA ILE A 242 -12.74 7.15 7.89
C ILE A 242 -11.98 5.82 7.90
N ILE A 243 -12.03 5.12 9.03
CA ILE A 243 -11.43 3.81 9.19
C ILE A 243 -12.53 2.76 9.14
N ILE A 244 -12.37 1.80 8.24
CA ILE A 244 -13.24 0.65 8.09
C ILE A 244 -12.45 -0.55 8.59
N VAL A 245 -12.98 -1.22 9.61
CA VAL A 245 -12.36 -2.37 10.27
C VAL A 245 -13.35 -3.52 10.25
N GLN A 246 -12.89 -4.71 9.89
CA GLN A 246 -13.74 -5.89 9.87
C GLN A 246 -14.30 -6.19 11.28
N GLY A 247 -15.61 -6.39 11.40
CA GLY A 247 -16.27 -6.73 12.66
C GLY A 247 -16.59 -5.54 13.58
N HIS A 248 -16.34 -4.31 13.15
CA HIS A 248 -16.62 -3.10 13.93
C HIS A 248 -17.37 -2.04 13.11
N SER A 249 -18.09 -1.15 13.80
CA SER A 249 -18.69 0.02 13.16
C SER A 249 -17.61 0.94 12.56
N PRO A 250 -17.89 1.61 11.43
CA PRO A 250 -16.94 2.54 10.82
C PRO A 250 -16.58 3.67 11.78
N ILE A 251 -15.31 4.05 11.79
CA ILE A 251 -14.78 5.08 12.70
C ILE A 251 -14.40 6.32 11.91
N ARG A 252 -15.13 7.41 12.13
CA ARG A 252 -14.70 8.75 11.66
C ARG A 252 -13.89 9.42 12.76
N CYS A 253 -12.61 9.69 12.50
CA CYS A 253 -11.71 10.26 13.50
C CYS A 253 -10.70 11.22 12.88
N GLY A 254 -10.07 12.05 13.72
CA GLY A 254 -8.90 12.83 13.32
C GLY A 254 -7.66 11.95 13.13
N ARG A 255 -6.85 12.26 12.13
CA ARG A 255 -5.56 11.64 11.88
C ARG A 255 -4.60 11.96 13.02
N ALA A 256 -3.81 10.96 13.42
CA ALA A 256 -2.75 11.14 14.39
C ALA A 256 -1.57 11.90 13.77
N ILE A 257 -1.60 13.23 13.86
CA ILE A 257 -0.52 14.11 13.39
C ILE A 257 0.46 14.32 14.54
N TYR A 258 1.68 13.79 14.42
CA TYR A 258 2.62 13.67 15.54
C TYR A 258 2.89 15.02 16.25
N PHE A 259 3.12 16.10 15.50
CA PHE A 259 3.43 17.42 16.06
C PHE A 259 2.22 18.13 16.69
N ARG A 260 1.00 17.63 16.48
CA ARG A 260 -0.22 18.11 17.17
C ARG A 260 -0.49 17.37 18.47
N ARG A 261 0.27 16.32 18.75
CA ARG A 261 0.07 15.38 19.84
C ARG A 261 1.25 15.43 20.80
N LYS A 262 1.03 15.95 22.02
CA LYS A 262 2.12 16.16 23.01
C LYS A 262 2.86 14.87 23.35
N ASP A 263 2.13 13.76 23.46
CA ASP A 263 2.64 12.41 23.67
C ASP A 263 3.59 11.98 22.55
N MET A 264 3.19 12.14 21.28
CA MET A 264 4.04 11.75 20.15
C MET A 264 5.21 12.73 19.91
N ASN A 265 4.97 14.02 20.11
CA ASN A 265 5.99 15.06 19.93
C ASN A 265 7.11 14.94 20.96
N ALA A 266 6.82 14.49 22.18
CA ALA A 266 7.82 14.24 23.21
C ALA A 266 8.76 13.07 22.86
N GLU A 267 8.25 12.05 22.17
CA GLU A 267 9.03 10.90 21.72
C GLU A 267 9.85 11.19 20.45
N ALA A 268 9.47 12.22 19.68
CA ALA A 268 10.14 12.61 18.45
C ALA A 268 11.45 13.37 18.74
N LYS A 269 12.60 12.74 18.46
CA LYS A 269 13.90 13.42 18.48
C LYS A 269 14.14 14.18 17.17
N ALA A 270 14.99 15.21 17.22
CA ALA A 270 15.45 15.90 16.03
C ALA A 270 16.03 14.91 15.01
N ASN A 271 15.64 15.04 13.75
CA ASN A 271 16.09 14.14 12.70
C ASN A 271 17.58 14.35 12.45
N ARG A 272 18.40 13.40 12.88
CA ARG A 272 19.87 13.41 12.71
C ARG A 272 20.36 13.47 11.25
N PHE A 273 19.46 13.26 10.28
CA PHE A 273 19.77 13.25 8.85
C PHE A 273 19.27 14.50 8.11
N VAL A 274 18.49 15.38 8.77
CA VAL A 274 18.11 16.67 8.20
C VAL A 274 19.25 17.64 8.50
N LYS A 275 19.93 18.12 7.45
CA LYS A 275 20.84 19.26 7.58
C LYS A 275 19.99 20.49 7.91
N VAL A 276 20.28 21.13 9.04
CA VAL A 276 19.74 22.44 9.43
C VAL A 276 20.30 23.51 8.52
#